data_AF-A0A843E3C0-F1
#
_entry.id   AF-A0A843E3C0-F1
#
_cell.length_a   1.000
_cell.length_b   1.000
_cell.length_c   1.000
_cell.angle_alpha   90.00
_cell.angle_beta   90.00
_cell.angle_gamma   90.00
#
_symmetry.space_group_name_H-M   'P 1'
#
loop_
_entity.id
_entity.type
_entity.pdbx_description
1 polymer ?
#
loop_
_entity_poly.entity_id
_entity_poly.type
_entity_poly.pdbx_seq_one_letter_code
_entity_poly.pdbx_strand_id
1 'polypeptide(L)'
;KNIAVAAQYLKDKPTYDVCECLRPMGDTAAEMVRIVIDGLMNASVDGFDRITDMDNILDDALRHDMKKIIDFITTCPESADVCTYYISVMKFIERIGDHACKIAEKVTFMVTGFHAIIE
;
A
#
# COMPACT_ATOMS: atom_id res chain seq x y z
N LYS A 1 -11.95 5.82 2.04
CA LYS A 1 -13.34 5.30 1.84
C LYS A 1 -13.35 3.85 1.33
N ASN A 2 -12.61 3.53 0.27
CA ASN A 2 -12.73 2.22 -0.40
C ASN A 2 -12.34 1.01 0.48
N ILE A 3 -11.23 1.08 1.22
CA ILE A 3 -10.81 0.02 2.17
C ILE A 3 -11.89 -0.23 3.24
N ALA A 4 -12.50 0.82 3.77
CA ALA A 4 -13.57 0.68 4.77
C ALA A 4 -14.82 0.01 4.20
N VAL A 5 -15.18 0.29 2.95
CA VAL A 5 -16.30 -0.38 2.26
C VAL A 5 -15.98 -1.86 2.06
N ALA A 6 -14.75 -2.20 1.65
CA ALA A 6 -14.31 -3.59 1.54
C ALA A 6 -14.34 -4.31 2.90
N ALA A 7 -13.87 -3.67 3.97
CA ALA A 7 -13.92 -4.22 5.32
C ALA A 7 -15.35 -4.50 5.80
N GLN A 8 -16.31 -3.60 5.51
CA GLN A 8 -17.72 -3.83 5.83
C GLN A 8 -18.29 -5.04 5.08
N TYR A 9 -17.95 -5.22 3.80
CA TYR A 9 -18.36 -6.38 3.03
C TYR A 9 -17.76 -7.69 3.57
N LEU A 10 -16.48 -7.66 3.93
CA LEU A 10 -15.72 -8.84 4.37
C LEU A 10 -16.07 -9.30 5.79
N LYS A 11 -16.67 -8.42 6.61
CA LYS A 11 -16.96 -8.69 8.03
C LYS A 11 -17.74 -9.99 8.25
N ASP A 12 -18.72 -10.27 7.39
CA ASP A 12 -19.64 -11.41 7.56
C ASP A 12 -19.28 -12.59 6.62
N LYS A 13 -18.07 -12.58 6.04
CA LYS A 13 -17.60 -13.57 5.07
C LYS A 13 -16.62 -14.57 5.70
N PRO A 14 -16.46 -15.77 5.10
CA PRO A 14 -15.40 -16.69 5.49
C PRO A 14 -14.03 -16.01 5.39
N THR A 15 -13.16 -16.30 6.36
CA THR A 15 -11.76 -15.85 6.34
C THR A 15 -10.91 -16.91 5.68
N TYR A 16 -9.96 -16.48 4.85
CA TYR A 16 -9.00 -17.36 4.18
C TYR A 16 -7.58 -16.91 4.52
N ASP A 17 -6.69 -17.87 4.79
CA ASP A 17 -5.29 -17.61 5.23
C ASP A 17 -4.43 -16.92 4.15
N VAL A 18 -4.90 -16.83 2.91
CA VAL A 18 -4.20 -16.17 1.79
C VAL A 18 -4.03 -14.64 1.99
N CYS A 19 -4.59 -14.07 3.06
CA CYS A 19 -4.70 -12.64 3.30
C CYS A 19 -3.69 -12.07 4.32
N GLU A 20 -2.75 -12.87 4.84
CA GLU A 20 -1.82 -12.43 5.89
C GLU A 20 -0.94 -11.22 5.48
N CYS A 21 -0.79 -10.94 4.18
CA CYS A 21 -0.01 -9.83 3.64
C CYS A 21 -0.61 -8.44 3.86
N LEU A 22 -1.93 -8.32 4.10
CA LEU A 22 -2.59 -7.01 4.20
C LEU A 22 -2.07 -6.15 5.35
N ARG A 23 -1.75 -6.78 6.49
CA ARG A 23 -1.27 -6.06 7.67
C ARG A 23 0.14 -5.48 7.41
N PRO A 24 1.15 -6.27 7.01
CA PRO A 24 2.45 -5.73 6.62
C PRO A 24 2.37 -4.62 5.58
N MET A 25 1.57 -4.78 4.51
CA MET A 25 1.40 -3.73 3.50
C MET A 25 0.81 -2.45 4.12
N GLY A 26 -0.24 -2.59 4.93
CA GLY A 26 -0.88 -1.46 5.60
C GLY A 26 0.05 -0.72 6.54
N ASP A 27 0.87 -1.45 7.30
CA ASP A 27 1.85 -0.89 8.23
C ASP A 27 2.95 -0.11 7.46
N THR A 28 3.45 -0.66 6.35
CA THR A 28 4.42 0.03 5.47
C THR A 28 3.83 1.32 4.89
N ALA A 29 2.64 1.26 4.30
CA ALA A 29 2.00 2.45 3.71
C ALA A 29 1.69 3.53 4.77
N ALA A 30 1.29 3.13 5.98
CA ALA A 30 1.07 4.06 7.08
C ALA A 30 2.37 4.76 7.52
N GLU A 31 3.49 4.05 7.56
CA GLU A 31 4.79 4.64 7.87
C GLU A 31 5.26 5.59 6.76
N MET A 32 5.06 5.25 5.47
CA MET A 32 5.36 6.18 4.35
C MET A 32 4.59 7.49 4.51
N VAL A 33 3.30 7.41 4.83
CA VAL A 33 2.45 8.58 5.09
C VAL A 33 2.96 9.39 6.27
N ARG A 34 3.39 8.73 7.35
CA ARG A 34 3.95 9.43 8.52
C ARG A 34 5.22 10.20 8.16
N ILE A 35 6.16 9.56 7.45
CA ILE A 35 7.41 10.19 7.01
C ILE A 35 7.13 11.45 6.18
N VAL A 36 6.23 11.38 5.20
CA VAL A 36 5.95 12.54 4.33
C VAL A 36 5.20 13.66 5.03
N ILE A 37 4.34 13.35 6.00
CA ILE A 37 3.68 14.35 6.85
C ILE A 37 4.72 15.04 7.75
N ASP A 38 5.61 14.28 8.38
CA ASP A 38 6.65 14.84 9.24
C ASP A 38 7.61 15.73 8.44
N GLY A 39 8.01 15.31 7.24
CA GLY A 39 8.83 16.12 6.33
C GLY A 39 8.13 17.41 5.89
N LEU A 40 6.83 17.34 5.57
CA LEU A 40 6.03 18.52 5.22
C LEU A 40 5.93 19.50 6.40
N MET A 41 5.64 19.02 7.61
CA MET A 41 5.45 19.87 8.78
C MET A 41 6.75 20.55 9.24
N ASN A 42 7.89 19.88 9.09
CA ASN A 42 9.18 20.37 9.54
C ASN A 42 10.03 21.01 8.42
N ALA A 43 9.49 21.08 7.19
CA ALA A 43 10.24 21.49 6.00
C ALA A 43 11.59 20.76 5.88
N SER A 44 11.55 19.43 6.07
CA SER A 44 12.72 18.54 6.00
C SER A 44 12.48 17.41 5.00
N VAL A 45 13.57 16.90 4.43
CA VAL A 45 13.59 15.70 3.57
C VAL A 45 14.18 14.48 4.28
N ASP A 46 14.40 14.59 5.59
CA ASP A 46 14.96 13.49 6.39
C ASP A 46 14.06 12.24 6.31
N GLY A 47 14.66 11.10 5.98
CA GLY A 47 13.97 9.83 5.85
C GLY A 47 13.29 9.58 4.51
N PHE A 48 13.33 10.53 3.56
CA PHE A 48 12.75 10.33 2.23
C PHE A 48 13.54 9.34 1.36
N ASP A 49 14.82 9.14 1.69
CA ASP A 49 15.68 8.12 1.09
C ASP A 49 15.11 6.70 1.25
N ARG A 50 14.30 6.47 2.30
CA ARG A 50 13.66 5.18 2.58
C ARG A 50 12.34 4.97 1.85
N ILE A 51 11.74 6.03 1.28
CA ILE A 51 10.41 5.95 0.67
C ILE A 51 10.42 5.06 -0.57
N THR A 52 11.44 5.19 -1.43
CA THR A 52 11.62 4.31 -2.60
C THR A 52 11.70 2.84 -2.20
N ASP A 53 12.48 2.49 -1.17
CA ASP A 53 12.59 1.10 -0.71
C ASP A 53 11.24 0.57 -0.19
N MET A 54 10.48 1.42 0.51
CA MET A 54 9.17 1.06 1.04
C MET A 54 8.11 0.87 -0.07
N ASP A 55 8.17 1.69 -1.11
CA ASP A 55 7.30 1.57 -2.28
C ASP A 55 7.55 0.26 -3.04
N ASN A 56 8.84 -0.05 -3.26
CA ASN A 56 9.25 -1.33 -3.84
C ASN A 56 8.75 -2.54 -3.02
N ILE A 57 8.74 -2.44 -1.69
CA ILE A 57 8.17 -3.48 -0.82
C ILE A 57 6.65 -3.64 -1.06
N LEU A 58 5.91 -2.54 -1.23
CA LEU A 58 4.47 -2.60 -1.51
C LEU A 58 4.19 -3.22 -2.88
N ASP A 59 4.97 -2.83 -3.90
CA ASP A 59 4.88 -3.36 -5.25
C ASP A 59 5.18 -4.85 -5.32
N ASP A 60 6.25 -5.28 -4.66
CA ASP A 60 6.64 -6.69 -4.59
C ASP A 60 5.59 -7.52 -3.86
N ALA A 61 5.08 -7.03 -2.73
CA ALA A 61 3.99 -7.67 -2.00
C ALA A 61 2.74 -7.79 -2.88
N LEU A 62 2.37 -6.71 -3.59
CA LEU A 62 1.23 -6.71 -4.49
C LEU A 62 1.40 -7.77 -5.59
N ARG A 63 2.54 -7.79 -6.29
CA ARG A 63 2.81 -8.76 -7.36
C ARG A 63 2.79 -10.20 -6.86
N HIS A 64 3.49 -10.47 -5.76
CA HIS A 64 3.66 -11.82 -5.23
C HIS A 64 2.35 -12.37 -4.65
N ASP A 65 1.65 -11.59 -3.81
CA ASP A 65 0.45 -12.08 -3.13
C ASP A 65 -0.78 -12.07 -4.05
N MET A 66 -0.83 -11.20 -5.07
CA MET A 66 -1.85 -11.30 -6.11
C MET A 66 -1.78 -12.65 -6.82
N LYS A 67 -0.57 -13.14 -7.14
CA LYS A 67 -0.41 -14.47 -7.74
C LYS A 67 -0.91 -15.58 -6.81
N LYS A 68 -0.55 -15.55 -5.53
CA LYS A 68 -1.05 -16.52 -4.54
C LYS A 68 -2.57 -16.52 -4.42
N ILE A 69 -3.19 -15.34 -4.42
CA ILE A 69 -4.65 -15.22 -4.35
C ILE A 69 -5.29 -15.84 -5.59
N ILE A 70 -4.74 -15.61 -6.79
CA ILE A 70 -5.25 -16.20 -8.04
C ILE A 70 -5.11 -17.72 -8.02
N ASP A 71 -3.95 -18.24 -7.59
CA ASP A 71 -3.73 -19.67 -7.45
C ASP A 71 -4.71 -20.28 -6.43
N PHE A 72 -4.98 -19.56 -5.32
CA PHE A 72 -5.93 -19.98 -4.29
C PHE A 72 -7.37 -20.06 -4.81
N ILE A 73 -7.83 -19.07 -5.58
CA ILE A 73 -9.17 -19.10 -6.21
C ILE A 73 -9.33 -20.35 -7.10
N THR A 74 -8.26 -20.78 -7.77
CA THR A 74 -8.29 -21.99 -8.61
C THR A 74 -8.51 -23.26 -7.78
N THR A 75 -7.98 -23.30 -6.55
CA THR A 75 -8.14 -24.43 -5.62
C THR A 75 -9.41 -24.39 -4.78
N CYS A 76 -9.97 -23.20 -4.53
CA CYS A 76 -11.21 -22.97 -3.79
C CYS A 76 -12.05 -21.91 -4.51
N PRO A 77 -12.84 -22.29 -5.53
CA PRO A 77 -13.61 -21.36 -6.35
C PRO A 77 -14.63 -20.53 -5.57
N GLU A 78 -15.12 -21.04 -4.45
CA GLU A 78 -16.08 -20.36 -3.56
C GLU A 78 -15.47 -19.11 -2.90
N SER A 79 -14.14 -19.02 -2.84
CA SER A 79 -13.41 -17.88 -2.27
C SER A 79 -13.30 -16.68 -3.22
N ALA A 80 -13.75 -16.81 -4.47
CA ALA A 80 -13.52 -15.81 -5.51
C ALA A 80 -14.06 -14.41 -5.17
N ASP A 81 -15.21 -14.34 -4.51
CA ASP A 81 -15.80 -13.07 -4.09
C ASP A 81 -14.93 -12.37 -3.05
N VAL A 82 -14.57 -13.06 -1.97
CA VAL A 82 -13.71 -12.57 -0.89
C VAL A 82 -12.32 -12.19 -1.41
N CYS A 83 -11.71 -13.05 -2.22
CA CYS A 83 -10.38 -12.82 -2.80
C CYS A 83 -10.33 -11.58 -3.69
N THR A 84 -11.39 -11.28 -4.43
CA THR A 84 -11.47 -10.06 -5.25
C THR A 84 -11.45 -8.79 -4.39
N TYR A 85 -12.08 -8.83 -3.21
CA TYR A 85 -12.02 -7.73 -2.25
C TYR A 85 -10.62 -7.60 -1.63
N TYR A 86 -9.94 -8.70 -1.32
CA TYR A 86 -8.54 -8.64 -0.86
C TYR A 86 -7.62 -8.01 -1.90
N ILE A 87 -7.70 -8.43 -3.18
CA ILE A 87 -6.93 -7.81 -4.27
C ILE A 87 -7.23 -6.31 -4.37
N SER A 88 -8.49 -5.93 -4.21
CA SER A 88 -8.88 -4.51 -4.23
C SER A 88 -8.25 -3.73 -3.08
N VAL A 89 -8.25 -4.29 -1.86
CA VAL A 89 -7.62 -3.66 -0.69
C VAL A 89 -6.11 -3.53 -0.88
N MET A 90 -5.42 -4.57 -1.38
CA MET A 90 -3.98 -4.50 -1.66
C MET A 90 -3.66 -3.37 -2.64
N LYS A 91 -4.42 -3.24 -3.74
CA LYS A 91 -4.27 -2.14 -4.71
C LYS A 91 -4.53 -0.77 -4.10
N PHE A 92 -5.46 -0.66 -3.15
CA PHE A 92 -5.69 0.60 -2.46
C PHE A 92 -4.54 0.96 -1.51
N ILE A 93 -3.85 -0.03 -0.94
CA ILE A 93 -2.69 0.19 -0.07
C ILE A 93 -1.47 0.61 -0.91
N GLU A 94 -1.18 -0.09 -2.01
CA GLU A 94 -0.11 0.31 -2.94
C GLU A 94 -0.32 1.75 -3.45
N ARG A 95 -1.55 2.11 -3.83
CA ARG A 95 -1.88 3.50 -4.21
C ARG A 95 -1.66 4.54 -3.10
N ILE A 96 -1.71 4.14 -1.83
CA ILE A 96 -1.33 5.04 -0.72
C ILE A 96 0.19 5.26 -0.73
N GLY A 97 0.97 4.22 -1.01
CA GLY A 97 2.42 4.28 -1.25
C GLY A 97 2.78 5.26 -2.37
N ASP A 98 2.20 5.06 -3.56
CA ASP A 98 2.33 5.98 -4.70
C ASP A 98 2.08 7.45 -4.32
N HIS A 99 1.00 7.68 -3.57
CA HIS A 99 0.65 9.03 -3.13
C HIS A 99 1.66 9.59 -2.13
N ALA A 100 2.22 8.77 -1.25
CA ALA A 100 3.32 9.17 -0.39
C ALA A 100 4.57 9.53 -1.21
N CYS A 101 4.96 8.72 -2.20
CA CYS A 101 6.05 9.03 -3.13
C CYS A 101 5.85 10.41 -3.80
N LYS A 102 4.66 10.68 -4.35
CA LYS A 102 4.37 11.99 -4.98
C LYS A 102 4.30 13.16 -3.98
N ILE A 103 3.98 12.92 -2.71
CA ILE A 103 4.09 13.96 -1.68
C ILE A 103 5.56 14.21 -1.35
N ALA A 104 6.38 13.17 -1.25
CA ALA A 104 7.81 13.28 -0.97
C ALA A 104 8.55 14.07 -2.07
N GLU A 105 8.22 13.84 -3.34
CA GLU A 105 8.77 14.63 -4.47
C GLU A 105 8.44 16.13 -4.32
N LYS A 106 7.20 16.45 -3.93
CA LYS A 106 6.72 17.84 -3.74
C LYS A 106 7.38 18.51 -2.55
N VAL A 107 7.52 17.80 -1.43
CA VAL A 107 8.20 18.32 -0.24
C VAL A 107 9.69 18.52 -0.53
N THR A 108 10.33 17.60 -1.25
CA THR A 108 11.73 17.77 -1.70
C THR A 108 11.89 19.04 -2.53
N PHE A 109 10.99 19.28 -3.48
CA PHE A 109 10.99 20.51 -4.27
C PHE A 109 10.76 21.75 -3.40
N MET A 110 9.83 21.71 -2.46
CA MET A 110 9.54 22.81 -1.53
C MET A 110 10.77 23.18 -0.68
N VAL A 111 11.53 22.20 -0.19
CA VAL A 111 12.68 22.41 0.70
C VAL A 111 13.94 22.79 -0.06
N THR A 112 14.20 22.14 -1.19
CA THR A 112 15.49 22.23 -1.89
C THR A 112 15.47 23.09 -3.16
N GLY A 113 14.28 23.31 -3.75
CA GLY A 113 14.11 23.92 -5.07
C GLY A 113 14.40 22.98 -6.25
N PHE A 114 14.80 21.73 -6.01
CA PHE A 114 15.08 20.74 -7.05
C PHE A 114 13.98 19.69 -7.10
N HIS A 115 13.59 19.32 -8.33
CA HIS A 115 12.64 18.23 -8.52
C HIS A 115 13.36 16.88 -8.36
N ALA A 116 12.86 16.06 -7.44
CA ALA A 116 13.26 14.67 -7.28
C ALA A 116 12.20 13.75 -7.87
N ILE A 117 12.62 12.58 -8.33
CA ILE A 117 11.75 11.47 -8.71
C ILE A 117 11.91 10.42 -7.63
N ILE A 118 10.80 10.04 -7.01
CA ILE A 118 10.74 9.00 -5.97
C ILE A 118 9.73 7.98 -6.50
N GLU A 119 10.27 6.88 -6.98
CA GLU A 119 9.60 5.69 -7.53
C GLU A 119 10.45 4.47 -7.17
#